data_AF-A0A7G9QN55-F1
#
_entry.id   AF-A0A7G9QN55-F1
#
_cell.length_a   1.000
_cell.length_b   1.000
_cell.length_c   1.000
_cell.angle_alpha   90.00
_cell.angle_beta   90.00
_cell.angle_gamma   90.00
#
_symmetry.space_group_name_H-M   'P 1'
#
loop_
_entity.id
_entity.type
_entity.pdbx_description
1 polymer ?
#
loop_
_entity_poly.entity_id
_entity_poly.type
_entity_poly.pdbx_seq_one_letter_code
_entity_poly.pdbx_strand_id
1 'polypeptide(L)'
;MVSGKENMVKEVNVLVDLPDFGIVTLPLAYTWRVDGNRPGVYVASCKIMLSTENQPEWLYTSTFNITYGQNDDSNASMVSVCTDQESTNRYHEMMLSIVSSYIKLREDSLCLTQQKLSV
;
A
#
# COMPACT_ATOMS: atom_id res chain seq x y z
N MET A 1 -22.55 -13.29 -11.63
CA MET A 1 -21.49 -12.58 -12.39
C MET A 1 -21.36 -11.20 -11.79
N VAL A 2 -20.42 -11.00 -10.86
CA VAL A 2 -20.18 -9.70 -10.24
C VAL A 2 -19.14 -8.97 -11.10
N SER A 3 -19.58 -7.83 -11.61
CA SER A 3 -18.84 -6.89 -12.47
C SER A 3 -17.41 -6.68 -11.99
N GLY A 4 -16.44 -7.04 -12.82
CA GLY A 4 -15.05 -6.67 -12.62
C GLY A 4 -14.94 -5.15 -12.63
N LYS A 5 -14.78 -4.55 -11.45
CA LYS A 5 -14.13 -3.24 -11.35
C LYS A 5 -12.71 -3.48 -11.86
N GLU A 6 -12.40 -2.99 -13.05
CA GLU A 6 -11.03 -2.97 -13.55
C GLU A 6 -10.12 -2.42 -12.45
N ASN A 7 -9.08 -3.19 -12.11
CA ASN A 7 -8.06 -2.80 -11.15
C ASN A 7 -7.25 -1.64 -11.75
N MET A 8 -7.79 -0.43 -11.72
CA MET A 8 -7.12 0.75 -12.23
C MET A 8 -5.84 0.98 -11.43
N VAL A 9 -4.72 1.13 -12.16
CA VAL A 9 -3.45 1.51 -11.56
C VAL A 9 -3.59 2.95 -11.06
N LYS A 10 -3.26 3.16 -9.79
CA LYS A 10 -3.23 4.45 -9.13
C LYS A 10 -1.79 4.86 -8.93
N GLU A 11 -1.47 6.10 -9.27
CA GLU A 11 -0.14 6.67 -9.05
C GLU A 11 -0.21 7.76 -7.98
N VAL A 12 0.75 7.75 -7.06
CA VAL A 12 0.90 8.72 -5.97
C VAL A 12 2.36 8.97 -5.64
N ASN A 13 2.62 10.13 -5.06
CA ASN A 13 3.88 10.40 -4.38
C ASN A 13 3.63 10.28 -2.87
N VAL A 14 4.27 9.30 -2.24
CA VAL A 14 4.23 9.11 -0.78
C VAL A 14 5.45 9.80 -0.19
N LEU A 15 5.23 10.66 0.81
CA LEU A 15 6.32 11.26 1.57
C LEU A 15 6.68 10.32 2.72
N VAL A 16 7.94 9.91 2.78
CA VAL A 16 8.45 9.01 3.81
C VAL A 16 9.55 9.73 4.57
N ASP A 17 9.31 9.98 5.85
CA ASP A 17 10.33 10.53 6.74
C ASP A 17 11.20 9.39 7.27
N LEU A 18 12.46 9.36 6.83
CA LEU A 18 13.44 8.38 7.24
C LEU A 18 14.51 9.04 8.11
N PRO A 19 14.84 8.48 9.29
CA PRO A 19 15.98 8.93 10.07
C PRO A 19 17.24 8.95 9.19
N ASP A 20 18.10 9.95 9.35
CA ASP A 20 19.36 10.11 8.59
C ASP A 20 19.23 10.46 7.09
N PHE A 21 18.06 10.27 6.47
CA PHE A 21 17.79 10.62 5.05
C PHE A 21 16.80 11.77 4.89
N GLY A 22 16.07 12.13 5.95
CA GLY A 22 15.02 13.14 5.91
C GLY A 22 13.79 12.69 5.14
N ILE A 23 13.02 13.65 4.62
CA ILE A 23 11.79 13.38 3.87
C ILE A 23 12.14 12.98 2.43
N VAL A 24 11.87 11.71 2.11
CA VAL A 24 12.02 11.14 0.77
C VAL A 24 10.66 11.14 0.07
N THR A 25 10.62 11.59 -1.18
CA THR A 25 9.43 11.46 -2.03
C THR A 25 9.52 10.15 -2.81
N LEU A 26 8.57 9.24 -2.55
CA LEU A 26 8.48 7.94 -3.21
C LEU A 26 7.34 7.91 -4.23
N PRO A 27 7.63 7.93 -5.54
CA PRO A 27 6.63 7.68 -6.56
C PRO A 27 6.22 6.21 -6.49
N LEU A 28 4.92 5.97 -6.34
CA LEU A 28 4.32 4.68 -6.07
C LEU A 28 3.15 4.46 -7.02
N ALA A 29 3.20 3.37 -7.76
CA ALA A 29 2.07 2.82 -8.51
C ALA A 29 1.47 1.66 -7.70
N TYR A 30 0.17 1.62 -7.54
CA TYR A 30 -0.50 0.48 -6.93
C TYR A 30 -1.86 0.17 -7.54
N THR A 31 -2.27 -1.09 -7.43
CA THR A 31 -3.65 -1.52 -7.67
C THR A 31 -4.32 -1.83 -6.35
N TRP A 32 -5.64 -1.68 -6.28
CA TRP A 32 -6.43 -1.97 -5.09
C TRP A 32 -7.59 -2.89 -5.45
N ARG A 33 -7.65 -4.06 -4.81
CA ARG A 33 -8.69 -5.06 -5.09
C ARG A 33 -9.22 -5.71 -3.81
N VAL A 34 -10.46 -6.19 -3.88
CA VAL A 34 -11.02 -7.11 -2.88
C VAL A 34 -10.49 -8.51 -3.19
N ASP A 35 -10.07 -9.25 -2.17
CA ASP A 35 -9.76 -10.68 -2.33
C ASP A 35 -11.06 -11.45 -2.53
N GLY A 36 -11.27 -11.97 -3.75
CA GLY A 36 -12.49 -12.71 -4.09
C GLY A 36 -12.67 -14.01 -3.30
N ASN A 37 -11.60 -14.54 -2.70
CA ASN A 37 -11.65 -15.74 -1.88
C ASN A 37 -11.93 -15.43 -0.40
N ARG A 38 -11.74 -14.18 0.03
CA ARG A 38 -11.82 -13.76 1.44
C ARG A 38 -12.58 -12.44 1.55
N PRO A 39 -13.91 -12.49 1.78
CA PRO A 39 -14.70 -11.30 2.04
C PRO A 39 -14.07 -10.43 3.13
N GLY A 40 -14.11 -9.11 2.97
CA GLY A 40 -13.52 -8.16 3.93
C GLY A 40 -11.99 -8.01 3.85
N VAL A 41 -11.32 -8.78 2.98
CA VAL A 41 -9.87 -8.65 2.73
C VAL A 41 -9.62 -7.83 1.48
N TYR A 42 -8.73 -6.85 1.59
CA TYR A 42 -8.27 -6.02 0.49
C TYR A 42 -6.78 -6.26 0.24
N VAL A 43 -6.39 -6.27 -1.03
CA VAL A 43 -4.99 -6.46 -1.44
C VAL A 43 -4.57 -5.27 -2.30
N ALA A 44 -3.45 -4.66 -1.90
CA ALA A 44 -2.76 -3.64 -2.65
C ALA A 44 -1.47 -4.22 -3.26
N SER A 45 -1.38 -4.30 -4.59
CA SER A 45 -0.14 -4.67 -5.27
C SER A 45 0.60 -3.40 -5.66
N CYS A 46 1.80 -3.21 -5.12
CA CYS A 46 2.53 -1.95 -5.10
C CYS A 46 3.86 -2.05 -5.84
N LYS A 47 4.25 -0.96 -6.50
CA LYS A 47 5.54 -0.79 -7.16
C LYS A 47 6.08 0.62 -6.95
N ILE A 48 7.28 0.73 -6.41
CA ILE A 48 8.03 1.99 -6.32
C ILE A 48 8.66 2.29 -7.68
N MET A 49 8.40 3.48 -8.20
CA MET A 49 8.72 3.92 -9.55
C MET A 49 9.98 4.80 -9.59
N LEU A 50 11.03 4.37 -8.89
CA LEU A 50 12.35 5.01 -8.96
C LEU A 50 13.16 4.41 -10.12
N SER A 51 13.97 5.22 -10.80
CA SER A 51 14.92 4.72 -11.79
C SER A 51 16.00 3.88 -11.10
N THR A 52 16.52 2.86 -11.78
CA THR A 52 17.58 1.98 -11.26
C THR A 52 18.84 2.72 -10.86
N GLU A 53 19.14 3.84 -11.51
CA GLU A 53 20.29 4.70 -11.20
C GLU A 53 20.10 5.53 -9.91
N ASN A 54 18.86 5.70 -9.46
CA ASN A 54 18.50 6.50 -8.29
C ASN A 54 17.87 5.66 -7.17
N GLN A 55 18.09 4.33 -7.17
CA GLN A 55 17.62 3.50 -6.08
C GLN A 55 18.51 3.70 -4.86
N PRO A 56 17.94 4.14 -3.72
CA PRO A 56 18.73 4.26 -2.51
C PRO A 56 19.11 2.88 -1.98
N GLU A 57 20.28 2.76 -1.36
CA GLU A 57 20.83 1.49 -0.86
C GLU A 57 19.93 0.80 0.18
N TRP A 58 19.09 1.57 0.86
CA TRP A 58 18.12 1.03 1.80
C TRP A 58 16.88 0.44 1.15
N LEU A 59 16.66 0.60 -0.15
CA LEU A 59 15.50 0.06 -0.87
C LEU A 59 15.79 -1.33 -1.40
N TYR A 60 15.48 -2.36 -0.60
CA TYR A 60 15.77 -3.76 -0.92
C TYR A 60 14.85 -4.33 -1.99
N THR A 61 13.55 -4.03 -1.91
CA THR A 61 12.60 -4.35 -2.97
C THR A 61 11.81 -3.12 -3.40
N SER A 62 11.46 -3.08 -4.69
CA SER A 62 10.58 -2.07 -5.26
C SER A 62 9.16 -2.59 -5.46
N THR A 63 8.93 -3.89 -5.35
CA THR A 63 7.62 -4.51 -5.62
C THR A 63 7.18 -5.33 -4.43
N PHE A 64 5.98 -5.05 -3.92
CA PHE A 64 5.46 -5.70 -2.73
C PHE A 64 3.93 -5.69 -2.73
N ASN A 65 3.34 -6.60 -1.95
CA ASN A 65 1.90 -6.67 -1.76
C ASN A 65 1.55 -6.34 -0.32
N ILE A 66 0.44 -5.65 -0.11
CA ILE A 66 -0.08 -5.37 1.22
C ILE A 66 -1.49 -5.94 1.30
N THR A 67 -1.75 -6.73 2.33
CA THR A 67 -3.05 -7.32 2.61
C THR A 67 -3.63 -6.64 3.85
N TYR A 68 -4.84 -6.12 3.72
CA TYR A 68 -5.63 -5.53 4.79
C TYR A 68 -6.81 -6.45 5.06
N GLY A 69 -6.85 -7.06 6.24
CA GLY A 69 -7.99 -7.84 6.71
C GLY A 69 -8.72 -7.12 7.83
N GLN A 70 -10.04 -7.24 7.86
CA GLN A 70 -10.85 -6.86 9.00
C GLN A 70 -11.68 -8.08 9.41
N ASN A 71 -11.67 -8.42 10.69
CA ASN A 71 -12.56 -9.48 11.20
C ASN A 71 -13.93 -8.86 11.50
N ASP A 72 -15.00 -9.54 11.10
CA ASP A 72 -16.38 -9.05 11.30
C ASP A 72 -16.77 -8.95 12.78
N ASP A 73 -16.14 -9.74 13.66
CA ASP A 73 -16.47 -9.86 15.08
C ASP A 73 -15.56 -9.06 16.04
N SER A 74 -14.48 -8.46 15.55
CA SER A 74 -13.61 -7.65 16.39
C SER A 74 -13.11 -6.43 15.62
N ASN A 75 -13.01 -5.29 16.30
CA ASN A 75 -12.39 -4.08 15.76
C ASN A 75 -10.88 -4.25 15.45
N ALA A 76 -10.40 -5.48 15.24
CA ALA A 76 -9.04 -5.82 14.90
C ALA A 76 -8.85 -5.75 13.39
N SER A 77 -7.99 -4.83 12.97
CA SER A 77 -7.44 -4.78 11.61
C SER A 77 -6.12 -5.54 11.55
N MET A 78 -5.98 -6.44 10.58
CA MET A 78 -4.72 -7.08 10.26
C MET A 78 -4.10 -6.43 9.03
N VAL A 79 -2.81 -6.12 9.10
CA VAL A 79 -2.01 -5.66 7.96
C VAL A 79 -0.84 -6.61 7.80
N SER A 80 -0.67 -7.14 6.60
CA SER A 80 0.47 -7.97 6.24
C SER A 80 1.13 -7.43 4.99
N VAL A 81 2.44 -7.21 5.04
CA VAL A 81 3.23 -6.81 3.88
C VAL A 81 4.04 -8.02 3.43
N CYS A 82 3.95 -8.35 2.15
CA CYS A 82 4.66 -9.45 1.52
C CYS A 82 5.58 -8.89 0.44
N THR A 83 6.88 -9.12 0.61
CA THR A 83 7.95 -8.76 -0.32
C THR A 83 8.48 -10.03 -1.00
N ASP A 84 9.18 -9.86 -2.11
CA ASP A 84 9.94 -10.94 -2.77
C ASP A 84 11.28 -11.23 -2.07
N GLN A 85 11.72 -10.34 -1.18
CA GLN A 85 12.93 -10.48 -0.38
C GLN A 85 12.66 -10.10 1.07
N GLU A 86 13.08 -10.94 2.03
CA GLU A 86 13.12 -10.55 3.44
C GLU A 86 14.20 -9.47 3.63
N SER A 87 13.82 -8.33 4.22
CA SER A 87 14.77 -7.29 4.58
C SER A 87 14.93 -7.21 6.09
N THR A 88 16.16 -6.99 6.53
CA THR A 88 16.47 -6.58 7.91
C THR A 88 16.82 -5.09 7.97
N ASN A 89 16.74 -4.37 6.85
CA ASN A 89 17.06 -2.95 6.80
C ASN A 89 15.91 -2.13 7.38
N ARG A 90 16.18 -1.47 8.51
CA ARG A 90 15.19 -0.67 9.24
C ARG A 90 14.48 0.39 8.38
N TYR A 91 15.19 1.01 7.44
CA TYR A 91 14.60 2.07 6.61
C TYR A 91 13.68 1.50 5.54
N HIS A 92 14.02 0.32 5.01
CA HIS A 92 13.13 -0.43 4.13
C HIS A 92 11.81 -0.76 4.85
N GLU A 93 11.91 -1.33 6.05
CA GLU A 93 10.76 -1.71 6.86
C GLU A 93 9.92 -0.48 7.27
N MET A 94 10.57 0.63 7.64
CA MET A 94 9.87 1.90 7.91
C MET A 94 9.13 2.42 6.68
N MET A 95 9.77 2.38 5.51
CA MET A 95 9.13 2.77 4.25
C MET A 95 7.90 1.91 3.97
N LEU A 96 8.00 0.56 4.09
CA LEU A 96 6.87 -0.34 3.88
C LEU A 96 5.71 -0.04 4.85
N SER A 97 6.03 0.24 6.11
CA SER A 97 5.05 0.60 7.14
C SER A 97 4.32 1.91 6.83
N ILE A 98 5.06 2.95 6.43
CA ILE A 98 4.51 4.26 6.07
C ILE A 98 3.65 4.16 4.81
N VAL A 99 4.16 3.50 3.76
CA VAL A 99 3.42 3.30 2.50
C VAL A 99 2.13 2.53 2.75
N SER A 100 2.17 1.47 3.56
CA SER A 100 0.99 0.71 3.95
C SER A 100 -0.07 1.58 4.64
N SER A 101 0.33 2.35 5.64
CA SER A 101 -0.57 3.27 6.35
C SER A 101 -1.17 4.32 5.42
N TYR A 102 -0.34 4.89 4.52
CA TYR A 102 -0.78 5.87 3.53
C TYR A 102 -1.84 5.31 2.59
N ILE A 103 -1.61 4.13 2.00
CA ILE A 103 -2.57 3.49 1.09
C ILE A 103 -3.90 3.27 1.80
N LYS A 104 -3.87 2.72 3.03
CA LYS A 104 -5.08 2.47 3.81
C LYS A 104 -5.88 3.74 4.05
N LEU A 105 -5.23 4.80 4.53
CA LEU A 105 -5.88 6.09 4.77
C LEU A 105 -6.47 6.69 3.50
N ARG A 106 -5.75 6.59 2.38
CA ARG A 106 -6.22 7.12 1.09
C ARG A 106 -7.46 6.38 0.60
N GLU A 107 -7.47 5.05 0.64
CA GLU A 107 -8.60 4.25 0.17
C GLU A 107 -9.82 4.40 1.09
N ASP A 108 -9.62 4.46 2.40
CA ASP A 108 -10.70 4.72 3.35
C ASP A 108 -11.31 6.12 3.12
N SER A 109 -10.48 7.14 2.86
CA SER A 109 -10.93 8.50 2.52
C SER A 109 -11.73 8.55 1.21
N LEU A 110 -11.29 7.83 0.17
CA LEU A 110 -12.00 7.72 -1.10
C LEU A 110 -13.35 7.03 -0.92
N CYS A 111 -13.41 5.95 -0.13
CA CYS A 111 -14.65 5.24 0.18
C CYS A 111 -15.66 6.16 0.88
N LEU A 112 -15.22 6.89 1.91
CA LEU A 112 -16.05 7.87 2.62
C LEU A 112 -16.56 8.98 1.70
N THR A 113 -15.72 9.45 0.77
CA THR A 113 -16.10 10.50 -0.19
C THR A 113 -17.15 9.99 -1.18
N GLN A 114 -17.02 8.76 -1.67
CA GLN A 114 -18.02 8.13 -2.54
C GLN A 114 -19.37 7.94 -1.84
N GLN A 115 -19.36 7.55 -0.56
CA GLN A 115 -20.59 7.43 0.23
C GLN A 115 -21.30 8.76 0.37
N LYS A 116 -20.56 9.86 0.63
CA LYS A 116 -21.14 11.20 0.74
C LYS A 116 -21.73 11.75 -0.55
N LEU A 117 -21.17 11.38 -1.71
CA LEU A 117 -21.65 11.81 -3.02
C LEU A 117 -22.83 10.97 -3.55
N SER A 118 -23.16 9.87 -2.87
CA SER A 118 -24.26 8.96 -3.24
C SER A 118 -25.56 9.24 -2.46
N VAL A 119 -25.61 10.33 -1.69
CA VAL A 119 -26.75 10.82 -0.89
C VAL A 119 -27.26 12.10 -1.51
#